data_AF-A0A2C9D637-F1
#
_entry.id   AF-A0A2C9D637-F1
#
_cell.length_a   1.000
_cell.length_b   1.000
_cell.length_c   1.000
_cell.angle_alpha   90.00
_cell.angle_beta   90.00
_cell.angle_gamma   90.00
#
_symmetry.space_group_name_H-M   'P 1'
#
loop_
_entity.id
_entity.type
_entity.pdbx_description
1 polymer ?
#
loop_
_entity_poly.entity_id
_entity_poly.type
_entity_poly.pdbx_seq_one_letter_code
_entity_poly.pdbx_strand_id
1 'polypeptide(L)' 'MKNASPAQMLLGLRIHAAAFVATIIVLFAVNVMVGPPYWVGWVLLGWCIGLISHWWSVRYHTSHRTDPN' A
#
# COMPACT_ATOMS: atom_id res chain seq x y z
N MET A 1 -6.08 2.42 -14.21
CA MET A 1 -7.53 2.66 -14.06
C MET A 1 -7.92 3.91 -14.84
N LYS A 2 -8.39 3.81 -16.09
CA LYS A 2 -8.76 5.02 -16.87
C LYS A 2 -10.13 5.62 -16.45
N ASN A 3 -11.01 4.83 -15.82
CA ASN A 3 -12.39 5.23 -15.50
C ASN A 3 -12.88 4.82 -14.08
N ALA A 4 -11.99 4.67 -13.10
CA ALA A 4 -12.41 4.24 -11.76
C ALA A 4 -13.16 5.37 -11.02
N SER A 5 -14.26 5.03 -10.36
CA SER A 5 -14.96 5.93 -9.45
C SER A 5 -14.16 6.14 -8.15
N PRO A 6 -14.39 7.24 -7.40
CA PRO A 6 -13.72 7.46 -6.11
C PRO A 6 -13.84 6.28 -5.14
N ALA A 7 -15.01 5.63 -5.10
CA ALA A 7 -15.23 4.45 -4.28
C ALA A 7 -14.37 3.26 -4.70
N GLN A 8 -14.22 3.02 -6.01
CA GLN A 8 -13.34 1.97 -6.53
C GLN A 8 -11.87 2.25 -6.22
N MET A 9 -11.43 3.51 -6.29
CA MET A 9 -10.06 3.90 -5.95
C MET A 9 -9.76 3.68 -4.47
N LEU A 10 -10.69 4.05 -3.58
CA LEU A 10 -10.56 3.81 -2.15
C LEU A 10 -10.57 2.31 -1.82
N LEU A 11 -11.42 1.54 -2.48
CA LEU A 11 -11.44 0.08 -2.33
C LEU A 11 -10.09 -0.53 -2.75
N GLY A 12 -9.52 -0.11 -3.89
CA GLY A 12 -8.21 -0.56 -4.34
C GLY A 12 -7.10 -0.26 -3.33
N LEU A 13 -7.08 0.95 -2.75
CA LEU A 13 -6.14 1.31 -1.69
C LEU A 13 -6.31 0.45 -0.44
N ARG A 14 -7.54 0.16 -0.01
CA ARG A 14 -7.81 -0.72 1.15
C ARG A 14 -7.31 -2.14 0.92
N ILE A 15 -7.57 -2.69 -0.26
CA ILE A 15 -7.07 -4.03 -0.64
C ILE A 15 -5.54 -4.04 -0.65
N HIS A 16 -4.91 -3.02 -1.24
CA HIS A 16 -3.46 -2.91 -1.27
C HIS A 16 -2.85 -2.80 0.13
N ALA A 17 -3.43 -1.98 1.01
CA ALA A 17 -3.01 -1.86 2.40
C ALA A 17 -3.17 -3.18 3.18
N ALA A 18 -4.29 -3.88 3.02
CA ALA A 18 -4.52 -5.17 3.66
C ALA A 18 -3.52 -6.25 3.18
N ALA A 19 -3.29 -6.32 1.87
CA ALA A 19 -2.31 -7.22 1.27
C ALA A 19 -0.89 -6.90 1.76
N PHE A 20 -0.53 -5.62 1.85
CA PHE A 20 0.75 -5.18 2.40
C PHE A 20 0.95 -5.68 3.84
N VAL A 21 -0.02 -5.45 4.73
CA VAL A 21 0.07 -5.89 6.13
C VAL A 21 0.18 -7.41 6.24
N ALA A 22 -0.68 -8.15 5.52
CA ALA A 22 -0.64 -9.61 5.52
C ALA A 22 0.72 -10.15 5.04
N THR A 23 1.26 -9.59 3.96
CA THR A 23 2.58 -9.97 3.42
C THR A 23 3.70 -9.66 4.41
N ILE A 24 3.72 -8.47 5.02
CA ILE A 24 4.74 -8.12 6.02
C ILE A 24 4.71 -9.07 7.23
N ILE A 25 3.53 -9.45 7.71
CA ILE A 25 3.39 -10.41 8.82
C ILE A 25 4.02 -11.76 8.45
N VAL A 26 3.72 -12.27 7.25
CA VAL A 26 4.27 -13.54 6.76
C VAL A 26 5.79 -13.44 6.60
N LEU A 27 6.30 -12.38 5.97
CA LEU A 27 7.75 -12.20 5.79
C LEU A 27 8.47 -12.03 7.13
N PHE A 28 7.86 -11.34 8.10
CA PHE A 28 8.41 -11.21 9.44
C PHE A 28 8.54 -12.57 10.13
N ALA A 29 7.47 -13.37 10.11
CA ALA A 29 7.50 -14.72 10.66
C ALA A 29 8.59 -15.58 10.01
N VAL A 30 8.66 -15.60 8.68
CA VAL A 30 9.69 -16.33 7.92
C VAL A 30 11.09 -15.86 8.30
N ASN A 31 11.31 -14.55 8.39
CA ASN A 31 12.63 -14.02 8.64
C ASN A 31 13.11 -14.28 10.07
N VAL A 32 12.21 -14.26 11.05
CA VAL A 32 12.53 -14.69 12.43
C VAL A 32 12.84 -16.19 12.48
N MET A 33 12.08 -17.02 11.76
CA MET A 33 12.30 -18.48 11.71
C MET A 33 13.62 -18.87 11.03
N VAL A 34 14.01 -18.17 9.97
CA VAL A 34 15.28 -18.40 9.25
C VAL A 34 16.47 -17.86 10.03
N GLY A 35 16.28 -16.82 10.85
CA GLY A 35 17.33 -16.17 11.62
C GLY A 35 18.10 -15.11 10.82
N PRO A 36 19.20 -14.59 11.40
CA PRO A 36 19.96 -13.48 10.81
C PRO A 36 20.53 -13.78 9.41
N PRO A 37 20.62 -12.77 8.53
CA PRO A 37 20.27 -11.35 8.76
C PRO A 37 18.77 -11.06 8.63
N TYR A 38 18.27 -10.07 9.39
CA TYR A 38 16.84 -9.72 9.44
C TYR A 38 16.38 -8.79 8.32
N TRP A 39 16.29 -9.34 7.11
CA TRP A 39 15.94 -8.60 5.90
C TRP A 39 14.55 -8.02 5.75
N VAL A 40 13.61 -8.45 6.57
CA VAL A 40 12.26 -7.89 6.59
C VAL A 40 12.27 -6.39 6.93
N GLY A 41 13.28 -5.89 7.64
CA GLY A 41 13.38 -4.48 7.99
C GLY A 41 13.46 -3.56 6.77
N TRP A 42 14.33 -3.87 5.80
CA TRP A 42 14.48 -3.06 4.59
C TRP A 42 13.35 -3.28 3.60
N VAL A 43 12.75 -4.48 3.57
CA VAL A 43 11.52 -4.72 2.82
C VAL A 43 10.38 -3.85 3.34
N LEU A 44 10.18 -3.82 4.66
CA LEU A 44 9.16 -2.99 5.31
C LEU A 44 9.36 -1.50 4.96
N LEU A 45 10.58 -0.98 5.15
CA LEU A 45 10.89 0.42 4.86
C LEU A 45 10.70 0.77 3.37
N GLY A 46 11.26 -0.04 2.47
CA GLY A 46 11.17 0.21 1.03
C GLY A 46 9.75 0.11 0.51
N TRP A 47 8.96 -0.85 1.00
CA TRP A 47 7.61 -1.08 0.50
C TRP A 47 6.58 -0.13 1.13
N CYS A 48 6.81 0.38 2.34
CA CYS A 48 6.02 1.47 2.92
C CYS A 48 5.97 2.70 1.99
N ILE A 49 7.05 2.99 1.27
CA ILE A 49 7.09 4.07 0.28
C ILE A 49 6.06 3.83 -0.84
N GLY A 50 5.91 2.58 -1.31
CA GLY A 50 4.91 2.20 -2.29
C GLY A 50 3.48 2.41 -1.78
N LEU A 51 3.21 2.01 -0.52
CA LEU A 51 1.89 2.21 0.09
C LEU A 51 1.53 3.70 0.24
N ILE A 52 2.49 4.53 0.68
CA ILE A 52 2.32 5.99 0.77
C ILE A 52 2.09 6.60 -0.61
N SER A 53 2.87 6.18 -1.61
CA SER A 53 2.71 6.65 -3.00
C SER A 53 1.32 6.32 -3.55
N HIS A 54 0.81 5.11 -3.24
CA HIS A 54 -0.54 4.72 -3.64
C HIS A 54 -1.61 5.56 -2.93
N TRP A 55 -1.46 5.82 -1.63
CA TRP A 55 -2.35 6.71 -0.89
C TRP A 55 -2.37 8.13 -1.50
N TRP A 56 -1.20 8.68 -1.81
CA TRP A 56 -1.07 10.00 -2.42
C TRP A 56 -1.77 10.04 -3.78
N SER A 57 -1.52 9.04 -4.64
CA SER A 57 -2.16 8.94 -5.96
C SER A 57 -3.69 8.93 -5.85
N VAL A 58 -4.25 8.14 -4.92
CA VAL A 58 -5.70 8.11 -4.70
C VAL A 58 -6.22 9.47 -4.23
N ARG A 59 -5.55 10.11 -3.26
CA ARG A 59 -5.92 11.44 -2.77
C ARG A 59 -5.96 12.48 -3.88
N TYR A 60 -4.90 12.56 -4.67
CA TYR A 60 -4.77 13.49 -5.79
C TYR A 60 -5.90 13.33 -6.82
N HIS A 61 -6.23 12.10 -7.18
CA HIS A 61 -7.33 11.83 -8.12
C HIS A 61 -8.71 12.10 -7.51
N THR A 62 -8.89 11.87 -6.21
CA THR A 62 -10.18 12.18 -5.56
C THR A 62 -10.41 13.68 -5.41
N SER A 63 -9.37 14.49 -5.13
CA SER A 63 -9.52 15.94 -4.98
C SER A 63 -9.90 16.63 -6.30
N HIS A 64 -9.28 16.25 -7.43
CA HIS A 64 -9.56 16.87 -8.73
C HIS A 64 -10.86 16.42 -9.39
N ARG A 65 -11.59 15.46 -8.81
CA ARG A 65 -12.91 15.05 -9.30
C ARG A 65 -14.06 15.78 -8.61
N THR A 66 -13.79 16.42 -7.48
CA THR A 66 -14.79 17.13 -6.67
C THR A 66 -14.79 18.64 -6.86
N ASP A 67 -13.88 19.20 -7.65
CA ASP A 67 -13.89 20.63 -7.99
C ASP A 67 -15.05 20.91 -8.97
N PRO A 68 -16.11 21.65 -8.56
CA PRO A 68 -17.13 22.11 -9.49
C PRO A 68 -16.54 23.31 -10.23
N ASN A 69 -16.38 23.18 -11.55
CA ASN A 69 -16.22 24.34 -12.42
C ASN A 69 -17.58 24.99 -12.63
#